data_AF-A0A451CK70-F1
#
_entry.id   AF-A0A451CK70-F1
#
_cell.length_a   1.000
_cell.length_b   1.000
_cell.length_c   1.000
_cell.angle_alpha   90.00
_cell.angle_beta   90.00
_cell.angle_gamma   90.00
#
_symmetry.space_group_name_H-M   'P 1'
#
loop_
_entity.id
_entity.type
_entity.pdbx_description
1 polymer ?
#
loop_
_entity_poly.entity_id
_entity_poly.type
_entity_poly.pdbx_seq_one_letter_code
_entity_poly.pdbx_strand_id
1 'polypeptide(L)'
;MLFTATPAFAKADLSWIDSYIDKATDAPGWFHRLSEAEKDEINHQWWRESRLKVEPWLADRVLRPGVTLWPNTELAACTEQPDGALKVVFSGGDTVTVDRIILATGYKVQMSRIPFLHACPLGKRIATRNGSPVLDEYFRTSVPGLFITGMPATRDLGPFFSVTGPARVSAQLIGKALTGEQ
;
A
#
# COMPACT_ATOMS: atom_id res chain seq x y z
N MET A 1 -14.88 7.17 -1.08
CA MET A 1 -15.80 6.17 -1.68
C MET A 1 -15.60 4.86 -0.91
N LEU A 2 -16.63 4.34 -0.25
CA LEU A 2 -16.59 2.97 0.29
C LEU A 2 -16.81 2.03 -0.88
N PHE A 3 -15.76 1.36 -1.33
CA PHE A 3 -15.84 0.45 -2.46
C PHE A 3 -16.40 -0.90 -1.98
N THR A 4 -17.53 -1.32 -2.55
CA THR A 4 -18.33 -2.49 -2.16
C THR A 4 -18.03 -3.75 -2.99
N ALA A 5 -17.11 -3.66 -3.95
CA ALA A 5 -16.79 -4.78 -4.83
C ALA A 5 -15.93 -5.81 -4.08
N THR A 6 -16.42 -7.05 -4.04
CA THR A 6 -15.63 -8.20 -3.56
C THR A 6 -14.57 -8.52 -4.61
N PRO A 7 -13.29 -8.71 -4.23
CA PRO A 7 -12.25 -9.10 -5.17
C PRO A 7 -12.59 -10.42 -5.89
N ALA A 8 -12.29 -10.48 -7.18
CA ALA A 8 -12.49 -11.66 -8.01
C ALA A 8 -11.17 -12.42 -8.21
N PHE A 9 -11.24 -13.74 -8.33
CA PHE A 9 -10.10 -14.54 -8.79
C PHE A 9 -9.92 -14.36 -10.29
N ALA A 10 -9.08 -13.39 -10.68
CA ALA A 10 -8.88 -12.96 -12.05
C ALA A 10 -7.45 -12.50 -12.26
N LYS A 11 -6.92 -12.67 -13.47
CA LYS A 11 -5.57 -12.21 -13.81
C LYS A 11 -5.55 -10.67 -13.81
N ALA A 12 -4.63 -10.08 -13.05
CA ALA A 12 -4.37 -8.65 -13.11
C ALA A 12 -3.63 -8.29 -14.41
N ASP A 13 -4.01 -7.16 -15.01
CA ASP A 13 -3.26 -6.54 -16.10
C ASP A 13 -2.46 -5.38 -15.52
N LEU A 14 -1.17 -5.61 -15.36
CA LEU A 14 -0.22 -4.63 -14.85
C LEU A 14 0.70 -4.08 -15.96
N SER A 15 0.45 -4.42 -17.22
CA SER A 15 1.32 -4.04 -18.36
C SER A 15 1.41 -2.52 -18.57
N TRP A 16 0.36 -1.79 -18.20
CA TRP A 16 0.31 -0.33 -18.31
C TRP A 16 1.26 0.38 -17.33
N ILE A 17 1.67 -0.27 -16.23
CA ILE A 17 2.56 0.30 -15.23
C ILE A 17 3.97 0.48 -15.77
N ASP A 18 4.44 -0.38 -16.67
CA ASP A 18 5.78 -0.29 -17.24
C ASP A 18 6.00 1.09 -17.89
N SER A 19 5.01 1.57 -18.65
CA SER A 19 5.06 2.91 -19.25
C SER A 19 5.10 4.05 -18.23
N TYR A 20 4.56 3.85 -17.02
CA TYR A 20 4.55 4.86 -15.96
C TYR A 20 5.85 4.84 -15.16
N ILE A 21 6.41 3.65 -14.97
CA ILE A 21 7.74 3.44 -14.40
C ILE A 21 8.79 4.09 -15.30
N ASP A 22 8.74 3.85 -16.61
CA ASP A 22 9.68 4.44 -17.58
C ASP A 22 9.58 5.97 -17.60
N LYS A 23 8.35 6.53 -17.58
CA LYS A 23 8.14 7.98 -17.45
C LYS A 23 8.79 8.58 -16.19
N ALA A 24 8.86 7.84 -15.08
CA ALA A 24 9.50 8.33 -13.87
C ALA A 24 11.01 8.54 -14.07
N THR A 25 11.65 7.73 -14.90
CA THR A 25 13.07 7.90 -15.27
C THR A 25 13.27 9.01 -16.30
N ASP A 26 12.41 9.08 -17.32
CA ASP A 26 12.55 10.01 -18.45
C ASP A 26 12.17 11.45 -18.09
N ALA A 27 11.17 11.61 -17.22
CA ALA A 27 10.68 12.90 -16.78
C ALA A 27 10.44 12.90 -15.26
N PRO A 28 11.52 12.97 -14.45
CA PRO A 28 11.40 13.07 -13.00
C PRO A 28 10.35 14.11 -12.60
N GLY A 29 9.45 13.72 -11.68
CA GLY A 29 8.39 14.58 -11.18
C GLY A 29 7.14 14.64 -12.05
N TRP A 30 7.01 13.84 -13.11
CA TRP A 30 5.79 13.81 -13.94
C TRP A 30 4.54 13.55 -13.08
N PHE A 31 4.61 12.62 -12.13
CA PHE A 31 3.50 12.30 -11.24
C PHE A 31 3.16 13.47 -10.30
N HIS A 32 4.16 14.22 -9.83
CA HIS A 32 3.95 15.42 -9.02
C HIS A 32 3.18 16.50 -9.77
N ARG A 33 3.48 16.67 -11.06
CA ARG A 33 2.89 17.69 -11.93
C ARG A 33 1.45 17.39 -12.35
N LEU A 34 0.99 16.16 -12.17
CA LEU A 34 -0.40 15.80 -12.41
C LEU A 34 -1.34 16.59 -11.48
N SER A 35 -2.51 16.92 -12.01
CA SER A 35 -3.64 17.35 -11.20
C SER A 35 -4.08 16.24 -10.23
N GLU A 36 -4.77 16.61 -9.16
CA GLU A 36 -5.29 15.61 -8.20
C GLU A 36 -6.28 14.64 -8.88
N ALA A 37 -7.08 15.12 -9.85
CA ALA A 37 -8.00 14.27 -10.60
C ALA A 37 -7.27 13.19 -11.43
N GLU A 38 -6.15 13.54 -12.07
CA GLU A 38 -5.32 12.58 -12.81
C GLU A 38 -4.64 11.59 -11.86
N LYS A 39 -4.15 12.04 -10.71
CA LYS A 39 -3.60 11.14 -9.68
C LYS A 39 -4.66 10.18 -9.15
N ASP A 40 -5.86 10.65 -8.90
CA ASP A 40 -6.99 9.85 -8.43
C ASP A 40 -7.37 8.77 -9.44
N GLU A 41 -7.42 9.10 -10.74
CA GLU A 41 -7.70 8.12 -11.79
C GLU A 41 -6.61 7.02 -11.84
N ILE A 42 -5.33 7.40 -11.78
CA ILE A 42 -4.21 6.44 -11.74
C ILE A 42 -4.29 5.56 -10.49
N ASN A 43 -4.56 6.15 -9.33
CA ASN A 43 -4.72 5.40 -8.07
C ASN A 43 -5.90 4.43 -8.14
N HIS A 44 -6.99 4.84 -8.77
CA HIS A 44 -8.18 4.01 -8.94
C HIS A 44 -7.95 2.86 -9.92
N GLN A 45 -7.25 3.10 -11.05
CA GLN A 45 -6.84 2.04 -11.97
C GLN A 45 -5.90 1.04 -11.28
N TRP A 46 -4.89 1.54 -10.55
CA TRP A 46 -4.00 0.69 -9.73
C TRP A 46 -4.80 -0.16 -8.75
N TRP A 47 -5.78 0.43 -8.04
CA TRP A 47 -6.61 -0.29 -7.08
C TRP A 47 -7.48 -1.36 -7.76
N ARG A 48 -8.10 -1.07 -8.90
CA ARG A 48 -8.89 -2.05 -9.66
C ARG A 48 -8.06 -3.26 -10.09
N GLU A 49 -6.84 -3.04 -10.54
CA GLU A 49 -5.97 -4.11 -11.02
C GLU A 49 -5.26 -4.87 -9.89
N SER A 50 -4.86 -4.19 -8.82
CA SER A 50 -4.05 -4.80 -7.74
C SER A 50 -4.85 -5.24 -6.51
N ARG A 51 -6.05 -4.70 -6.29
CA ARG A 51 -6.86 -4.97 -5.07
C ARG A 51 -8.17 -5.67 -5.34
N LEU A 52 -8.78 -5.50 -6.52
CA LEU A 52 -10.00 -6.22 -6.89
C LEU A 52 -9.74 -7.52 -7.63
N LYS A 53 -8.48 -7.87 -7.89
CA LYS A 53 -8.09 -9.09 -8.56
C LYS A 53 -7.15 -9.89 -7.66
N VAL A 54 -7.47 -11.16 -7.51
CA VAL A 54 -6.68 -12.15 -6.78
C VAL A 54 -6.26 -13.22 -7.78
N GLU A 55 -5.06 -13.76 -7.60
CA GLU A 55 -4.50 -14.73 -8.54
C GLU A 55 -5.44 -15.92 -8.81
N PRO A 56 -5.77 -16.23 -10.08
CA PRO A 56 -6.76 -17.26 -10.43
C PRO A 56 -6.48 -18.65 -9.83
N TRP A 57 -5.21 -19.01 -9.67
CA TRP A 57 -4.81 -20.32 -9.14
C TRP A 57 -5.20 -20.54 -7.67
N LEU A 58 -5.56 -19.47 -6.95
CA LEU A 58 -6.06 -19.55 -5.58
C LEU A 58 -7.55 -19.92 -5.51
N ALA A 59 -8.32 -19.79 -6.60
CA ALA A 59 -9.76 -19.99 -6.59
C ALA A 59 -10.15 -21.35 -5.99
N ASP A 60 -9.60 -22.46 -6.52
CA ASP A 60 -9.92 -23.81 -6.05
C ASP A 60 -9.44 -24.11 -4.62
N ARG A 61 -8.47 -23.32 -4.12
CA ARG A 61 -7.95 -23.45 -2.75
C ARG A 61 -8.84 -22.73 -1.74
N VAL A 62 -9.52 -21.67 -2.16
CA VAL A 62 -10.39 -20.83 -1.32
C VAL A 62 -11.85 -21.22 -1.45
N LEU A 63 -12.34 -21.47 -2.66
CA LEU A 63 -13.73 -21.81 -2.98
C LEU A 63 -13.98 -23.32 -2.83
N ARG A 64 -13.76 -23.83 -1.62
CA ARG A 64 -13.90 -25.25 -1.29
C ARG A 64 -14.71 -25.46 -0.01
N PRO A 65 -15.30 -26.66 0.20
CA PRO A 65 -15.98 -26.98 1.45
C PRO A 65 -15.07 -26.76 2.66
N GLY A 66 -15.63 -26.16 3.72
CA GLY A 66 -14.90 -25.80 4.95
C GLY A 66 -14.30 -24.39 4.96
N VAL A 67 -14.43 -23.64 3.85
CA VAL A 67 -14.09 -22.20 3.81
C VAL A 67 -15.36 -21.40 3.55
N THR A 68 -15.64 -20.45 4.43
CA THR A 68 -16.79 -19.54 4.28
C THR A 68 -16.28 -18.12 4.04
N LEU A 69 -16.76 -17.47 2.97
CA LEU A 69 -16.40 -16.10 2.62
C LEU A 69 -17.49 -15.12 3.07
N TRP A 70 -17.10 -14.12 3.84
CA TRP A 70 -17.99 -13.10 4.40
C TRP A 70 -17.55 -11.72 3.86
N PRO A 71 -17.79 -11.43 2.57
CA PRO A 71 -17.44 -10.13 2.00
C PRO A 71 -18.27 -9.01 2.61
N ASN A 72 -17.81 -7.76 2.47
CA ASN A 72 -18.51 -6.58 2.98
C ASN A 72 -18.84 -6.66 4.48
N THR A 73 -18.02 -7.38 5.24
CA THR A 73 -18.17 -7.55 6.68
C THR A 73 -17.06 -6.81 7.41
N GLU A 74 -17.43 -6.13 8.49
CA GLU A 74 -16.49 -5.43 9.38
C GLU A 74 -16.51 -6.08 10.76
N LEU A 75 -15.33 -6.34 11.32
CA LEU A 75 -15.16 -6.81 12.69
C LEU A 75 -15.33 -5.63 13.64
N ALA A 76 -16.34 -5.68 14.51
CA ALA A 76 -16.64 -4.64 15.49
C ALA A 76 -15.97 -4.89 16.84
N ALA A 77 -15.92 -6.15 17.28
CA ALA A 77 -15.26 -6.52 18.53
C ALA A 77 -14.74 -7.95 18.50
N CYS A 78 -13.74 -8.23 19.33
CA CYS A 78 -13.24 -9.58 19.61
C CYS A 78 -12.99 -9.70 21.11
N THR A 79 -13.48 -10.76 21.73
CA THR A 79 -13.32 -11.01 23.17
C THR A 79 -12.94 -12.46 23.41
N GLU A 80 -11.83 -12.68 24.11
CA GLU A 80 -11.40 -14.01 24.56
C GLU A 80 -12.35 -14.53 25.63
N GLN A 81 -12.77 -15.78 25.45
CA GLN A 81 -13.68 -16.50 26.34
C GLN A 81 -12.89 -17.27 27.41
N PRO A 82 -13.53 -17.75 28.50
CA PRO A 82 -12.84 -18.46 29.58
C PRO A 82 -12.11 -19.74 29.15
N ASP A 83 -12.55 -20.37 28.06
CA ASP A 83 -11.93 -21.55 27.46
C ASP A 83 -10.79 -21.22 26.46
N GLY A 84 -10.48 -19.94 26.28
CA GLY A 84 -9.47 -19.44 25.35
C GLY A 84 -9.97 -19.24 23.91
N ALA A 85 -11.23 -19.56 23.61
CA ALA A 85 -11.81 -19.28 22.29
C ALA A 85 -12.06 -17.78 22.09
N LEU A 86 -12.06 -17.31 20.85
CA LEU A 86 -12.25 -15.90 20.50
C LEU A 86 -13.66 -15.70 19.96
N LYS A 87 -14.49 -14.95 20.69
CA LYS A 87 -15.80 -14.51 20.21
C LYS A 87 -15.63 -13.23 19.41
N VAL A 88 -15.96 -13.29 18.13
CA VAL A 88 -15.93 -12.16 17.19
C VAL A 88 -17.36 -11.66 16.97
N VAL A 89 -17.53 -10.34 17.01
CA VAL A 89 -18.78 -9.65 16.71
C VAL A 89 -18.56 -8.81 15.46
N PHE A 90 -19.45 -8.96 14.48
CA PHE A 90 -19.44 -8.16 13.27
C PHE A 90 -20.37 -6.95 13.39
N SER A 91 -20.15 -5.92 12.57
CA SER A 91 -20.96 -4.69 12.60
C SER A 91 -22.45 -4.90 12.33
N GLY A 92 -22.82 -5.98 11.62
CA GLY A 92 -24.21 -6.40 11.40
C GLY A 92 -24.89 -7.09 12.59
N GLY A 93 -24.16 -7.33 13.69
CA GLY A 93 -24.66 -8.02 14.89
C GLY A 93 -24.41 -9.53 14.90
N ASP A 94 -24.08 -10.12 13.75
CA ASP A 94 -23.67 -11.53 13.67
C ASP A 94 -22.42 -11.81 14.50
N THR A 95 -22.31 -13.04 15.00
CA THR A 95 -21.16 -13.46 15.81
C THR A 95 -20.63 -14.82 15.37
N VAL A 96 -19.32 -15.02 15.55
CA VAL A 96 -18.66 -16.31 15.35
C VAL A 96 -17.64 -16.54 16.46
N THR A 97 -17.48 -17.81 16.86
CA THR A 97 -16.42 -18.23 17.79
C THR A 97 -15.34 -18.96 17.00
N VAL A 98 -14.07 -18.57 17.20
CA VAL A 98 -12.92 -19.14 16.50
C VAL A 98 -11.76 -19.38 17.47
N ASP A 99 -10.89 -20.35 17.19
CA ASP A 99 -9.71 -20.60 18.02
C ASP A 99 -8.55 -19.62 17.73
N ARG A 100 -8.49 -19.10 16.49
CA ARG A 100 -7.39 -18.28 15.99
C ARG A 100 -7.88 -17.21 15.03
N ILE A 101 -7.22 -16.06 15.05
CA ILE A 101 -7.43 -14.95 14.11
C ILE A 101 -6.10 -14.61 13.44
N ILE A 102 -6.11 -14.49 12.11
CA ILE A 102 -4.99 -13.96 11.32
C ILE A 102 -5.42 -12.59 10.78
N LEU A 103 -4.69 -11.54 11.17
CA LEU A 103 -4.95 -10.17 10.71
C LEU A 103 -4.19 -9.88 9.42
N ALA A 104 -4.84 -10.10 8.28
CA ALA A 104 -4.33 -9.79 6.94
C ALA A 104 -4.84 -8.43 6.42
N THR A 105 -4.89 -7.40 7.28
CA THR A 105 -5.56 -6.11 7.01
C THR A 105 -4.71 -5.10 6.22
N GLY A 106 -3.54 -5.52 5.73
CA GLY A 106 -2.62 -4.68 4.99
C GLY A 106 -1.80 -3.74 5.87
N TYR A 107 -1.18 -2.73 5.24
CA TYR A 107 -0.27 -1.79 5.90
C TYR A 107 -0.69 -0.35 5.66
N LYS A 108 -0.45 0.50 6.66
CA LYS A 108 -0.57 1.96 6.56
C LYS A 108 0.79 2.58 6.85
N VAL A 109 1.28 3.41 5.92
CA VAL A 109 2.54 4.13 6.10
C VAL A 109 2.38 5.12 7.25
N GLN A 110 3.25 5.00 8.27
CA GLN A 110 3.30 5.91 9.41
C GLN A 110 4.76 6.07 9.85
N MET A 111 5.42 7.13 9.38
CA MET A 111 6.85 7.38 9.65
C MET A 111 7.16 7.46 11.16
N SER A 112 6.25 8.01 11.96
CA SER A 112 6.43 8.10 13.41
C SER A 112 6.40 6.76 14.13
N ARG A 113 5.94 5.68 13.48
CA ARG A 113 5.92 4.32 14.03
C ARG A 113 7.12 3.48 13.63
N ILE A 114 8.06 4.02 12.85
CA ILE A 114 9.30 3.34 12.49
C ILE A 114 10.28 3.47 13.67
N PRO A 115 10.58 2.38 14.42
CA PRO A 115 11.22 2.51 15.74
C PRO A 115 12.58 3.22 15.71
N PHE A 116 13.43 2.89 14.74
CA PHE A 116 14.77 3.49 14.64
C PHE A 116 14.73 4.96 14.21
N LEU A 117 13.75 5.37 13.39
CA LEU A 117 13.56 6.78 13.04
C LEU A 117 12.94 7.55 14.19
N HIS A 118 11.99 6.96 14.92
CA HIS A 118 11.35 7.58 16.08
C HIS A 118 12.34 7.83 17.22
N ALA A 119 13.26 6.88 17.45
CA ALA A 119 14.34 7.03 18.42
C ALA A 119 15.39 8.09 18.00
N CYS A 120 15.46 8.44 16.71
CA CYS A 120 16.44 9.36 16.17
C CYS A 120 15.88 10.80 16.07
N PRO A 121 16.63 11.84 16.51
CA PRO A 121 16.22 13.24 16.31
C PRO A 121 15.97 13.60 14.84
N LEU A 122 16.65 12.95 13.89
CA LEU A 122 16.44 13.15 12.46
C LEU A 122 15.05 12.71 12.00
N GLY A 123 14.48 11.65 12.58
CA GLY A 123 13.14 11.17 12.19
C GLY A 123 12.04 12.20 12.44
N LYS A 124 12.19 13.03 13.49
CA LYS A 124 11.27 14.13 13.79
C LYS A 124 11.36 15.31 12.79
N ARG A 125 12.45 15.39 12.02
CA ARG A 125 12.67 16.43 11.01
C ARG A 125 12.14 16.05 9.63
N ILE A 126 11.72 14.79 9.45
CA ILE A 126 11.10 14.33 8.21
C ILE A 126 9.70 14.94 8.13
N ALA A 127 9.47 15.79 7.14
CA ALA A 127 8.16 16.34 6.84
C ALA A 127 7.23 15.19 6.45
N THR A 128 6.03 15.17 7.02
CA THR A 128 5.03 14.14 6.73
C THR A 128 3.68 14.77 6.42
N ARG A 129 2.88 14.06 5.63
CA ARG A 129 1.48 14.38 5.37
C ARG A 129 0.66 13.08 5.49
N ASN A 130 -0.26 13.05 6.44
CA ASN A 130 -1.05 11.86 6.79
C ASN A 130 -0.19 10.61 7.08
N GLY A 131 0.94 10.79 7.80
CA GLY A 131 1.84 9.70 8.19
C GLY A 131 2.87 9.28 7.15
N SER A 132 2.70 9.67 5.87
CA SER A 132 3.67 9.39 4.80
C SER A 132 4.68 10.52 4.65
N PRO A 133 5.96 10.24 4.32
CA PRO A 133 6.97 11.26 4.13
C PRO A 133 6.61 12.18 2.96
N VAL A 134 6.98 13.46 3.02
CA VAL A 134 6.97 14.36 1.87
C VAL A 134 8.27 14.16 1.12
N LEU A 135 8.15 13.71 -0.12
CA LEU A 135 9.27 13.43 -1.00
C LEU A 135 9.22 14.35 -2.22
N ASP A 136 10.37 14.53 -2.85
CA ASP A 136 10.46 15.10 -4.18
C ASP A 136 10.62 14.02 -5.26
N GLU A 137 10.79 14.46 -6.50
CA GLU A 137 10.93 13.58 -7.67
C GLU A 137 12.12 12.63 -7.65
N TYR A 138 13.08 12.85 -6.73
CA TYR A 138 14.28 12.03 -6.55
C TYR A 138 14.24 11.24 -5.23
N PHE A 139 13.07 11.09 -4.60
CA PHE A 139 12.88 10.40 -3.32
C PHE A 139 13.54 11.07 -2.12
N ARG A 140 13.97 12.34 -2.24
CA ARG A 140 14.58 13.07 -1.11
C ARG A 140 13.51 13.45 -0.10
N THR A 141 13.83 13.28 1.17
CA THR A 141 13.02 13.83 2.26
C THR A 141 13.39 15.29 2.52
N SER A 142 12.68 15.95 3.45
CA SER A 142 13.07 17.25 3.99
C SER A 142 14.40 17.25 4.78
N VAL A 143 14.96 16.07 5.08
CA VAL A 143 16.27 15.93 5.72
C VAL A 143 17.32 15.74 4.63
N PRO A 144 18.29 16.66 4.48
CA PRO A 144 19.34 16.54 3.47
C PRO A 144 20.11 15.22 3.58
N GLY A 145 20.32 14.56 2.44
CA GLY A 145 21.02 13.27 2.35
C GLY A 145 20.19 12.06 2.77
N LEU A 146 18.92 12.24 3.17
CA LEU A 146 18.01 11.13 3.50
C LEU A 146 16.98 10.92 2.39
N PHE A 147 16.95 9.70 1.87
CA PHE A 147 16.04 9.24 0.82
C PHE A 147 15.12 8.15 1.36
N ILE A 148 13.88 8.10 0.88
CA ILE A 148 12.92 7.05 1.24
C ILE A 148 12.23 6.57 -0.03
N THR A 149 12.19 5.25 -0.25
CA THR A 149 11.55 4.64 -1.42
C THR A 149 10.61 3.49 -1.04
N GLY A 150 9.98 2.87 -2.04
CA GLY A 150 9.00 1.80 -1.89
C GLY A 150 7.63 2.32 -1.45
N MET A 151 6.91 1.54 -0.64
CA MET A 151 5.55 1.87 -0.20
C MET A 151 5.39 3.29 0.40
N PRO A 152 6.33 3.83 1.20
CA PRO A 152 6.22 5.21 1.68
C PRO A 152 6.27 6.29 0.60
N ALA A 153 6.78 5.98 -0.60
CA ALA A 153 6.88 6.93 -1.70
C ALA A 153 5.62 7.01 -2.56
N THR A 154 4.65 6.11 -2.36
CA THR A 154 3.53 5.95 -3.30
C THR A 154 2.63 7.18 -3.43
N ARG A 155 2.60 8.02 -2.40
CA ARG A 155 1.79 9.25 -2.41
C ARG A 155 2.34 10.29 -3.37
N ASP A 156 3.66 10.46 -3.40
CA ASP A 156 4.30 11.55 -4.12
C ASP A 156 4.86 11.07 -5.47
N LEU A 157 5.22 9.80 -5.59
CA LEU A 157 5.84 9.22 -6.80
C LEU A 157 4.91 8.27 -7.57
N GLY A 158 3.75 7.91 -7.01
CA GLY A 158 2.73 7.09 -7.65
C GLY A 158 2.57 5.68 -7.04
N PRO A 159 1.38 5.06 -7.21
CA PRO A 159 0.99 3.87 -6.46
C PRO A 159 1.82 2.62 -6.76
N PHE A 160 2.47 2.56 -7.92
CA PHE A 160 3.26 1.43 -8.37
C PHE A 160 4.52 1.18 -7.52
N PHE A 161 5.03 2.17 -6.77
CA PHE A 161 6.12 1.97 -5.81
C PHE A 161 5.74 1.10 -4.60
N SER A 162 4.50 0.62 -4.50
CA SER A 162 4.07 -0.35 -3.49
C SER A 162 4.50 -1.79 -3.78
N VAL A 163 5.06 -2.06 -4.97
CA VAL A 163 5.59 -3.39 -5.37
C VAL A 163 7.09 -3.33 -5.67
N THR A 164 7.71 -4.48 -5.92
CA THR A 164 9.16 -4.60 -6.13
C THR A 164 9.64 -4.16 -7.50
N GLY A 165 8.80 -4.24 -8.54
CA GLY A 165 9.18 -3.92 -9.93
C GLY A 165 9.90 -2.58 -10.12
N PRO A 166 9.39 -1.46 -9.56
CA PRO A 166 10.01 -0.14 -9.70
C PRO A 166 11.33 0.07 -8.93
N ALA A 167 11.83 -0.90 -8.16
CA ALA A 167 13.04 -0.73 -7.34
C ALA A 167 14.25 -0.25 -8.18
N ARG A 168 14.35 -0.69 -9.44
CA ARG A 168 15.40 -0.22 -10.37
C ARG A 168 15.33 1.29 -10.60
N VAL A 169 14.12 1.82 -10.78
CA VAL A 169 13.90 3.24 -11.08
C VAL A 169 14.18 4.08 -9.85
N SER A 170 13.80 3.60 -8.67
CA SER A 170 14.18 4.22 -7.41
C SER A 170 15.70 4.32 -7.27
N ALA A 171 16.43 3.24 -7.54
CA ALA A 171 17.88 3.24 -7.48
C ALA A 171 18.52 4.21 -8.49
N GLN A 172 18.00 4.28 -9.72
CA GLN A 172 18.47 5.20 -10.76
C GLN A 172 18.28 6.66 -10.36
N LEU A 173 17.08 7.04 -9.90
CA LEU A 173 16.76 8.42 -9.54
C LEU A 173 17.52 8.87 -8.28
N ILE A 174 17.60 8.01 -7.26
CA ILE A 174 18.42 8.28 -6.07
C ILE A 174 19.90 8.38 -6.46
N GLY A 175 20.38 7.51 -7.35
CA GLY A 175 21.74 7.53 -7.87
C GLY A 175 22.10 8.87 -8.52
N LYS A 176 21.29 9.34 -9.48
CA LYS A 176 21.44 10.67 -10.10
C LYS A 176 21.48 11.79 -9.06
N ALA A 177 20.62 11.69 -8.04
CA ALA A 177 20.57 12.70 -6.99
C ALA A 177 21.83 12.73 -6.12
N LEU A 178 22.44 11.57 -5.87
CA LEU A 178 23.70 11.44 -5.13
C LEU A 178 24.92 11.89 -5.94
N THR A 179 24.92 11.69 -7.27
CA THR A 179 26.03 12.05 -8.16
C THR A 179 25.96 13.50 -8.67
N GLY A 180 24.82 14.18 -8.48
CA GLY A 180 24.62 15.55 -8.96
C GLY A 180 24.22 15.62 -10.44
N GLU A 181 23.79 14.49 -11.02
CA GLU A 181 23.38 14.35 -12.43
C GLU A 181 21.87 14.64 -12.63
N GLN A 182 21.37 15.66 -11.94
CA GLN A 182 19.94 16.04 -11.91
C GLN A 182 19.62 17.15 -12.91
#